data_AF-A0A7J9CXI0-F1
#
_entry.id   AF-A0A7J9CXI0-F1
#
_cell.length_a   1.000
_cell.length_b   1.000
_cell.length_c   1.000
_cell.angle_alpha   90.00
_cell.angle_beta   90.00
_cell.angle_gamma   90.00
#
_symmetry.space_group_name_H-M   'P 1'
#
loop_
_entity.id
_entity.type
_entity.pdbx_description
1 polymer ?
#
loop_
_entity_poly.entity_id
_entity_poly.type
_entity_poly.pdbx_seq_one_letter_code
_entity_poly.pdbx_strand_id
1 'polypeptide(L)'
;MIAHPNITHASSFQFGSLFAIDDPLILEPEPTSTLIGNAQGLYVSSSRDPAVFTSVMYADFAFTSGRFNGSSFSLFSRNLFLDKVHELAIVVGRGAFRMAR
;
A
#
# COMPACT_ATOMS: atom_id res chain seq x y z
N MET A 1 0.78 -5.17 -11.59
CA MET A 1 0.79 -6.62 -11.30
C MET A 1 2.13 -7.19 -11.77
N ILE A 2 2.79 -8.01 -10.96
CA ILE A 2 4.10 -8.61 -11.29
C ILE A 2 4.09 -10.14 -11.28
N ALA A 3 3.11 -10.77 -10.63
CA ALA A 3 2.87 -12.21 -10.70
C ALA A 3 1.38 -12.50 -10.45
N HIS A 4 0.87 -13.60 -11.00
CA HIS A 4 -0.46 -14.11 -10.68
C HIS A 4 -0.48 -15.64 -10.76
N PRO A 5 -1.31 -16.31 -9.95
CA PRO A 5 -1.46 -17.76 -10.03
C PRO A 5 -2.28 -18.16 -11.27
N ASN A 6 -2.08 -19.39 -11.73
CA ASN A 6 -2.91 -20.01 -12.75
C ASN A 6 -4.11 -20.70 -12.06
N ILE A 7 -5.24 -20.02 -11.97
CA ILE A 7 -6.45 -20.53 -11.30
C ILE A 7 -7.57 -20.79 -12.31
N THR A 8 -8.33 -21.87 -12.09
CA THR A 8 -9.42 -22.32 -12.99
C THR A 8 -10.67 -21.45 -12.89
N HIS A 9 -10.86 -20.74 -11.78
CA HIS A 9 -11.97 -19.82 -11.58
C HIS A 9 -11.51 -18.36 -11.71
N ALA A 10 -11.96 -17.71 -12.78
CA ALA A 10 -11.79 -16.27 -12.94
C ALA A 10 -12.56 -15.54 -11.84
N SER A 11 -11.88 -14.70 -11.08
CA SER A 11 -12.48 -13.74 -10.14
C SER A 11 -12.05 -12.33 -10.53
N SER A 12 -12.92 -11.35 -10.33
CA SER A 12 -12.63 -9.93 -10.55
C SER A 12 -11.43 -9.45 -9.73
N PHE A 13 -11.24 -10.04 -8.55
CA PHE A 13 -10.22 -9.64 -7.58
C PHE A 13 -8.91 -10.44 -7.64
N GLN A 14 -8.86 -11.47 -8.49
CA GLN A 14 -7.68 -12.25 -8.83
C GLN A 14 -6.90 -12.72 -7.58
N PHE A 15 -7.50 -13.61 -6.79
CA PHE A 15 -6.85 -14.20 -5.61
C PHE A 15 -5.41 -14.65 -5.93
N GLY A 16 -4.47 -14.26 -5.08
CA GLY A 16 -3.05 -14.58 -5.18
C GLY A 16 -2.25 -13.71 -6.14
N SER A 17 -2.88 -12.77 -6.87
CA SER A 17 -2.14 -11.81 -7.68
C SER A 17 -1.28 -10.90 -6.81
N LEU A 18 0.00 -10.76 -7.20
CA LEU A 18 1.00 -9.94 -6.55
C LEU A 18 1.26 -8.68 -7.38
N PHE A 19 1.34 -7.54 -6.70
CA PHE A 19 1.56 -6.23 -7.29
C PHE A 19 2.76 -5.59 -6.63
N ALA A 20 3.65 -5.00 -7.45
CA ALA A 20 4.58 -3.98 -6.99
C ALA A 20 3.93 -2.61 -7.16
N ILE A 21 4.17 -1.71 -6.20
CA ILE A 21 3.65 -0.34 -6.20
C ILE A 21 4.80 0.66 -6.06
N ASP A 22 4.62 1.82 -6.67
CA ASP A 22 5.46 3.02 -6.53
C ASP A 22 4.55 4.22 -6.75
N ASP A 23 3.73 4.51 -5.74
CA ASP A 23 2.62 5.46 -5.86
C ASP A 23 3.06 6.84 -5.30
N PRO A 24 2.80 7.95 -6.01
CA PRO A 24 3.20 9.27 -5.55
C PRO A 24 2.40 9.70 -4.31
N LEU A 25 3.09 10.31 -3.34
CA LEU A 25 2.46 11.01 -2.23
C LEU A 25 2.33 12.49 -2.59
N ILE A 26 1.10 12.99 -2.69
CA ILE A 26 0.76 14.37 -3.06
C ILE A 26 -0.02 15.04 -1.94
N LEU A 27 0.08 16.37 -1.82
CA LEU A 27 -0.61 17.12 -0.76
C LEU A 27 -2.12 17.21 -0.96
N GLU A 28 -2.55 17.28 -2.21
CA GLU A 28 -3.94 17.44 -2.61
C GLU A 28 -4.29 16.35 -3.64
N PRO A 29 -5.58 15.99 -3.81
CA PRO A 29 -5.99 14.93 -4.73
C PRO A 29 -5.68 15.21 -6.21
N GLU A 30 -5.45 16.47 -6.59
CA GLU A 30 -5.14 16.85 -7.95
C GLU A 30 -3.77 16.28 -8.39
N PRO A 31 -3.67 15.61 -9.56
CA PRO A 31 -2.42 15.01 -10.03
C PRO A 31 -1.25 15.99 -10.21
N THR A 32 -1.55 17.27 -10.38
CA THR A 32 -0.56 18.35 -10.50
C THR A 32 -0.15 18.96 -9.15
N SER A 33 -0.66 18.41 -8.04
CA SER A 33 -0.33 18.86 -6.69
C SER A 33 1.15 18.59 -6.36
N THR A 34 1.61 19.20 -5.28
CA THR A 34 3.01 19.08 -4.84
C THR A 34 3.30 17.64 -4.44
N LEU A 35 4.28 17.04 -5.14
CA LEU A 35 4.85 15.75 -4.79
C LEU A 35 5.68 15.89 -3.51
N ILE A 36 5.39 15.06 -2.52
CA ILE A 36 6.07 15.06 -1.21
C ILE A 36 6.81 13.76 -0.89
N GLY A 37 6.68 12.75 -1.75
CA GLY A 37 7.24 11.43 -1.50
C GLY A 37 6.62 10.37 -2.37
N ASN A 38 6.80 9.12 -1.97
CA ASN A 38 6.22 7.96 -2.62
C ASN A 38 5.94 6.82 -1.63
N ALA A 39 4.99 5.96 -1.98
CA ALA A 39 4.71 4.71 -1.33
C ALA A 39 5.21 3.55 -2.20
N GLN A 40 6.26 2.87 -1.74
CA GLN A 40 6.85 1.74 -2.45
C GLN A 40 6.62 0.44 -1.68
N GLY A 41 6.32 -0.63 -2.41
CA GLY A 41 6.14 -1.92 -1.77
C GLY A 41 5.38 -2.92 -2.61
N LEU A 42 4.64 -3.78 -1.92
CA LEU A 42 3.96 -4.93 -2.49
C LEU A 42 2.59 -5.10 -1.86
N TYR A 43 1.62 -5.57 -2.63
CA TYR A 43 0.40 -6.16 -2.06
C TYR A 43 -0.02 -7.41 -2.81
N VAL A 44 -0.69 -8.30 -2.09
CA VAL A 44 -1.29 -9.52 -2.65
C VAL A 44 -2.81 -9.48 -2.48
N SER A 45 -3.56 -9.81 -3.52
CA SER A 45 -4.99 -10.10 -3.42
C SER A 45 -5.18 -11.37 -2.60
N SER A 46 -5.84 -11.28 -1.45
CA SER A 46 -5.83 -12.33 -0.42
C SER A 46 -7.21 -12.96 -0.16
N SER A 47 -8.28 -12.41 -0.72
CA SER A 47 -9.63 -13.00 -0.60
C SER A 47 -9.83 -14.11 -1.63
N ARG A 48 -10.31 -15.27 -1.17
CA ARG A 48 -10.79 -16.36 -2.04
C ARG A 48 -12.26 -16.19 -2.42
N ASP A 49 -12.99 -15.33 -1.72
CA ASP A 49 -14.36 -15.00 -2.07
C ASP A 49 -14.35 -14.01 -3.25
N PRO A 50 -14.93 -14.36 -4.41
CA PRO A 50 -14.94 -13.49 -5.58
C PRO A 50 -15.76 -12.20 -5.39
N ALA A 51 -16.61 -12.10 -4.37
CA ALA A 51 -17.37 -10.90 -4.04
C ALA A 51 -16.63 -9.94 -3.10
N VAL A 52 -15.53 -10.38 -2.48
CA VAL A 52 -14.79 -9.60 -1.47
C VAL A 52 -13.40 -9.28 -1.99
N PHE A 53 -13.03 -8.00 -1.99
CA PHE A 53 -11.65 -7.59 -2.20
C PHE A 53 -10.95 -7.38 -0.86
N THR A 54 -9.84 -8.08 -0.66
CA THR A 54 -8.97 -7.90 0.50
C THR A 54 -7.54 -8.04 0.03
N SER A 55 -6.67 -7.12 0.43
CA SER A 55 -5.24 -7.24 0.17
C SER A 55 -4.44 -7.38 1.45
N VAL A 56 -3.27 -7.99 1.38
CA VAL A 56 -2.24 -7.87 2.42
C VAL A 56 -1.12 -7.04 1.81
N MET A 57 -0.82 -5.91 2.44
CA MET A 57 0.09 -4.90 1.91
C MET A 57 1.29 -4.74 2.83
N TYR A 58 2.48 -4.67 2.23
CA TYR A 58 3.67 -4.07 2.80
C TYR A 58 4.01 -2.83 1.98
N ALA A 59 4.08 -1.67 2.60
CA ALA A 59 4.41 -0.42 1.90
C ALA A 59 5.25 0.49 2.78
N ASP A 60 6.33 1.04 2.22
CA ASP A 60 7.17 2.08 2.81
C ASP A 60 6.78 3.43 2.22
N PHE A 61 6.34 4.34 3.09
CA PHE A 61 5.96 5.71 2.77
C PHE A 61 7.16 6.60 3.04
N ALA A 62 7.90 6.93 2.00
CA ALA A 62 9.10 7.76 2.07
C ALA A 62 8.78 9.21 1.72
N PHE A 63 9.20 10.14 2.57
CA PHE A 63 9.08 11.57 2.32
C PHE A 63 10.37 12.10 1.68
N THR A 64 10.23 12.85 0.58
CA THR A 64 11.34 13.44 -0.17
C THR A 64 11.35 14.97 -0.11
N SER A 65 10.38 15.56 0.58
CA SER A 65 10.31 17.01 0.80
C SER A 65 9.68 17.35 2.16
N GLY A 66 9.69 18.64 2.50
CA GLY A 66 9.11 19.16 3.75
C GLY A 66 9.87 18.72 5.01
N ARG A 67 9.19 18.81 6.15
CA ARG A 67 9.79 18.60 7.49
C ARG A 67 10.34 17.20 7.74
N PHE A 68 9.88 16.21 6.98
CA PHE A 68 10.24 14.80 7.13
C PHE A 68 11.10 14.28 5.99
N ASN A 69 11.65 15.16 5.15
CA ASN A 69 12.52 14.77 4.04
C ASN A 69 13.61 13.78 4.50
N GLY A 70 13.69 12.63 3.82
CA GLY A 70 14.61 11.54 4.12
C GLY A 70 14.12 10.56 5.20
N SER A 71 12.92 10.76 5.75
CA SER A 71 12.28 9.83 6.71
C SER A 71 11.22 8.98 6.03
N SER A 72 10.93 7.81 6.61
CA SER A 72 9.85 6.95 6.15
C SER A 72 9.15 6.25 7.31
N PHE A 73 7.92 5.81 7.10
CA PHE A 73 7.29 4.77 7.92
C PHE A 73 6.81 3.64 7.02
N SER A 74 6.74 2.43 7.55
CA SER A 74 6.25 1.28 6.79
C SER A 74 5.05 0.66 7.48
N LEU A 75 4.07 0.25 6.68
CA LEU A 75 2.92 -0.52 7.13
C LEU A 75 3.05 -1.97 6.71
N PHE A 76 2.48 -2.86 7.51
CA PHE A 76 2.24 -4.24 7.11
C PHE A 76 0.89 -4.69 7.66
N SER A 77 -0.12 -4.80 6.80
CA SER A 77 -1.49 -5.02 7.26
C SER A 77 -2.38 -5.61 6.18
N ARG A 78 -3.45 -6.26 6.66
CA ARG A 78 -4.60 -6.59 5.82
C ARG A 78 -5.39 -5.31 5.56
N ASN A 79 -5.69 -5.03 4.30
CA ASN A 79 -6.50 -3.90 3.88
C ASN A 79 -7.84 -4.40 3.32
N LEU A 80 -8.94 -3.95 3.93
CA LEU A 80 -10.30 -4.10 3.44
C LEU A 80 -10.65 -2.86 2.61
N PHE A 81 -10.15 -2.83 1.39
CA PHE A 81 -10.21 -1.64 0.54
C PHE A 81 -11.65 -1.18 0.20
N LEU A 82 -12.63 -2.09 0.23
CA LEU A 82 -14.04 -1.76 0.00
C LEU A 82 -14.70 -1.07 1.20
N ASP A 83 -14.08 -1.13 2.39
CA ASP A 83 -14.57 -0.45 3.57
C ASP A 83 -14.24 1.04 3.48
N LYS A 84 -15.22 1.88 3.84
CA LYS A 84 -15.09 3.35 3.85
C LYS A 84 -13.92 3.82 4.71
N VAL A 85 -13.62 3.09 5.77
CA VAL A 85 -12.50 3.34 6.70
C VAL A 85 -11.85 2.01 7.00
N HIS A 86 -10.53 1.94 6.85
CA HIS A 86 -9.74 0.75 7.15
C HIS A 86 -8.50 1.16 7.95
N GLU A 87 -8.22 0.42 9.02
CA GLU A 87 -7.06 0.62 9.87
C GLU A 87 -5.88 -0.19 9.34
N LEU A 88 -4.71 0.46 9.24
CA LEU A 88 -3.46 -0.17 8.83
C LEU A 88 -2.40 0.07 9.90
N ALA A 89 -1.76 -0.99 10.36
CA ALA A 89 -0.73 -0.94 11.38
C ALA A 89 0.60 -0.41 10.81
N ILE A 90 1.14 0.61 11.46
CA ILE A 90 2.52 1.03 11.27
C ILE A 90 3.41 0.05 12.04
N VAL A 91 4.36 -0.57 11.37
CA VAL A 91 5.21 -1.60 11.98
C VAL A 91 6.64 -1.12 12.25
N VAL A 92 7.10 -0.10 11.54
CA VAL A 92 8.44 0.47 11.69
C VAL A 92 8.53 1.87 11.08
N GLY A 93 9.58 2.61 11.43
CA GLY A 93 9.95 3.83 10.72
C GLY A 93 11.44 4.15 10.78
N ARG A 94 11.86 5.03 9.88
CA ARG A 94 13.23 5.53 9.69
C ARG A 94 13.28 7.05 9.85
N GLY A 95 14.47 7.57 10.15
CA GLY A 95 14.66 9.01 10.35
C GLY A 95 13.82 9.53 11.52
N ALA A 96 12.98 10.53 11.27
CA ALA A 96 12.09 11.13 12.26
C ALA A 96 11.07 10.13 12.86
N PHE A 97 10.74 9.05 12.14
CA PHE A 97 9.77 8.03 12.59
C PHE A 97 10.44 6.80 13.23
N ARG A 98 11.70 6.92 13.67
CA ARG A 98 12.40 5.80 14.32
C ARG A 98 11.61 5.33 15.55
N MET A 99 11.39 4.02 15.65
CA MET A 99 10.57 3.38 16.69
C MET A 99 9.06 3.68 16.64
N ALA A 100 8.53 4.14 15.51
CA ALA A 100 7.08 4.27 15.32
C ALA A 100 6.35 2.92 15.51
N ARG A 101 5.17 2.97 16.15
CA ARG A 101 4.23 1.88 16.39
C ARG A 101 2.82 2.42 16.55
#